data_AF-A0AA89B4X2-F1
#
_entry.id   AF-A0AA89B4X2-F1
#
_cell.length_a   1.000
_cell.length_b   1.000
_cell.length_c   1.000
_cell.angle_alpha   90.00
_cell.angle_beta   90.00
_cell.angle_gamma   90.00
#
_symmetry.space_group_name_H-M   'P 1'
#
loop_
_entity.id
_entity.type
_entity.pdbx_description
1 polymer ?
#
loop_
_entity_poly.entity_id
_entity_poly.type
_entity_poly.pdbx_seq_one_letter_code
_entity_poly.pdbx_strand_id
1 'polypeptide(L)'
;MLLRSIWYSNSGVGHFCLRFVRRSFSFSSQSAVDTAAKDGRLRVFMVAGEVSGDTIGSRLMASLKKHSPFPIDFCGVGGIMMSKQGLESLFPIEDIAVMGIWELLPHLNKFRVRLKQTFEAAVLFRPHVVVTVDAKGFSFRLLKQLRSNFSIIFLECECQLHFSYAQKK
;
A
#
# COMPACT_ATOMS: atom_id res chain seq x y z
N MET A 1 -64.24 6.11 24.02
CA MET A 1 -63.77 5.46 22.78
C MET A 1 -62.50 4.71 23.15
N LEU A 2 -62.62 3.44 23.58
CA LEU A 2 -62.47 2.23 22.75
C LEU A 2 -61.05 2.13 22.17
N LEU A 3 -60.23 1.10 22.31
CA LEU A 3 -60.19 -0.17 23.06
C LEU A 3 -58.76 -0.72 22.77
N ARG A 4 -58.22 -1.56 23.66
CA ARG A 4 -57.32 -2.73 23.47
C ARG A 4 -56.62 -2.90 22.10
N SER A 5 -55.37 -3.34 22.02
CA SER A 5 -54.95 -4.70 22.44
C SER A 5 -53.43 -4.92 22.37
N ILE A 6 -52.95 -5.66 23.37
CA ILE A 6 -51.73 -6.48 23.41
C ILE A 6 -51.76 -7.53 22.28
N TRP A 7 -50.61 -7.94 21.71
CA TRP A 7 -50.19 -9.35 21.47
C TRP A 7 -48.82 -9.44 20.77
N TYR A 8 -48.27 -10.65 20.79
CA TYR A 8 -46.86 -11.06 20.88
C TYR A 8 -46.45 -11.93 19.67
N SER A 9 -45.15 -11.94 19.35
CA SER A 9 -44.34 -13.00 18.66
C SER A 9 -44.41 -13.27 17.14
N ASN A 10 -43.23 -13.09 16.53
CA ASN A 10 -42.47 -13.98 15.63
C ASN A 10 -43.00 -14.32 14.22
N SER A 11 -42.30 -13.81 13.20
CA SER A 11 -41.61 -14.56 12.12
C SER A 11 -41.34 -13.65 10.92
N GLY A 12 -40.18 -13.79 10.25
CA GLY A 12 -39.98 -13.21 8.92
C GLY A 12 -38.59 -12.65 8.65
N VAL A 13 -37.69 -13.54 8.24
CA VAL A 13 -36.42 -13.25 7.56
C VAL A 13 -36.66 -12.40 6.31
N GLY A 14 -35.82 -11.39 6.04
CA GLY A 14 -35.74 -10.80 4.70
C GLY A 14 -35.03 -9.45 4.60
N HIS A 15 -33.79 -9.48 4.09
CA HIS A 15 -33.11 -8.40 3.37
C HIS A 15 -32.90 -7.06 4.11
N PHE A 16 -31.77 -6.93 4.83
CA PHE A 16 -31.26 -5.61 5.18
C PHE A 16 -30.08 -5.18 4.29
N CYS A 17 -30.35 -4.07 3.61
CA CYS A 17 -29.58 -3.42 2.57
C CYS A 17 -28.12 -3.16 2.96
N LEU A 18 -27.19 -3.71 2.18
CA LEU A 18 -25.77 -3.37 2.17
C LEU A 18 -25.63 -1.88 1.84
N ARG A 19 -25.41 -1.06 2.87
CA ARG A 19 -25.09 0.36 2.75
C ARG A 19 -23.66 0.48 2.19
N PHE A 20 -23.57 0.42 0.87
CA PHE A 20 -22.34 0.58 0.09
C PHE A 20 -21.88 2.03 0.22
N VAL A 21 -21.05 2.32 1.23
CA VAL A 21 -20.39 3.62 1.37
C VAL A 21 -19.37 3.75 0.25
N ARG A 22 -19.80 4.32 -0.88
CA ARG A 22 -18.92 4.89 -1.91
C ARG A 22 -18.19 6.08 -1.28
N ARG A 23 -17.06 5.82 -0.63
CA ARG A 23 -16.14 6.87 -0.18
C ARG A 23 -15.25 7.22 -1.37
N SER A 24 -15.65 8.24 -2.13
CA SER A 24 -14.84 8.87 -3.16
C SER A 24 -13.53 9.34 -2.51
N PHE A 25 -12.42 8.68 -2.87
CA PHE A 25 -11.11 8.99 -2.33
C PHE A 25 -10.52 10.13 -3.16
N SER A 26 -10.77 11.38 -2.77
CA SER A 26 -10.04 12.51 -3.35
C SER A 26 -8.61 12.48 -2.83
N PHE A 27 -7.72 12.04 -3.70
CA PHE A 27 -6.28 12.14 -3.54
C PHE A 27 -5.90 13.63 -3.65
N SER A 28 -5.56 14.26 -2.53
CA SER A 28 -4.90 15.57 -2.55
C SER A 28 -3.40 15.35 -2.41
N SER A 29 -2.66 15.49 -3.51
CA SER A 29 -1.19 15.51 -3.50
C SER A 29 -0.60 16.56 -2.56
N GLN A 30 -1.39 17.59 -2.22
CA GLN A 30 -1.00 18.64 -1.29
C GLN A 30 -0.67 18.09 0.11
N SER A 31 -1.47 17.18 0.66
CA SER A 31 -1.28 16.75 2.05
C SER A 31 0.01 15.95 2.27
N ALA A 32 0.55 15.28 1.24
CA ALA A 32 1.80 14.53 1.35
C ALA A 32 2.99 15.49 1.47
N VAL A 33 2.97 16.53 0.64
CA VAL A 33 4.00 17.57 0.59
C VAL A 33 3.92 18.43 1.84
N ASP A 34 2.71 18.76 2.32
CA ASP A 34 2.50 19.54 3.54
C ASP A 34 3.02 18.79 4.78
N THR A 35 2.74 17.49 4.88
CA THR A 35 3.25 16.65 5.98
C THR A 35 4.78 16.52 5.89
N ALA A 36 5.32 16.32 4.68
CA ALA A 36 6.76 16.27 4.47
C ALA A 36 7.45 17.60 4.79
N ALA A 37 6.80 18.73 4.51
CA ALA A 37 7.29 20.07 4.84
C ALA A 37 7.36 20.26 6.36
N LYS A 38 6.34 19.79 7.10
CA LYS A 38 6.33 19.79 8.58
C LYS A 38 7.46 18.93 9.15
N ASP A 39 7.72 17.77 8.54
CA ASP A 39 8.77 16.84 8.97
C ASP A 39 10.18 17.24 8.50
N GLY A 40 10.30 18.19 7.57
CA GLY A 40 11.55 18.62 6.95
C GLY A 40 12.17 17.58 5.99
N ARG A 41 11.43 16.53 5.62
CA ARG A 41 11.89 15.43 4.77
C ARG A 41 10.71 14.65 4.18
N LEU A 42 10.93 14.08 3.00
CA LEU A 42 9.97 13.18 2.35
C LEU A 42 10.39 11.72 2.61
N ARG A 43 9.45 10.87 3.03
CA ARG A 43 9.68 9.45 3.32
C ARG A 43 8.88 8.65 2.33
N VAL A 44 9.56 7.95 1.43
CA VAL A 44 8.94 7.21 0.33
C VAL A 44 9.21 5.73 0.52
N PHE A 45 8.16 4.95 0.72
CA PHE A 45 8.25 3.51 0.78
C PHE A 45 8.07 2.93 -0.63
N MET A 46 9.07 2.22 -1.13
CA MET A 46 9.10 1.71 -2.50
C MET A 46 9.03 0.18 -2.50
N VAL A 47 8.26 -0.41 -3.40
CA VAL A 47 8.19 -1.87 -3.58
C VAL A 47 8.26 -2.20 -5.06
N ALA A 48 9.35 -2.82 -5.52
CA ALA A 48 9.46 -3.41 -6.86
C ALA A 48 9.26 -4.93 -6.78
N GLY A 49 8.47 -5.50 -7.68
CA GLY A 49 8.21 -6.94 -7.73
C GLY A 49 9.14 -7.70 -8.66
N GLU A 50 9.72 -7.04 -9.65
CA GLU A 50 10.50 -7.66 -10.72
C GLU A 50 11.72 -6.79 -11.07
N VAL A 51 12.70 -7.36 -11.79
CA VAL A 51 13.91 -6.65 -12.25
C VAL A 51 13.55 -5.48 -13.20
N SER A 52 12.49 -5.65 -14.00
CA SER A 52 11.87 -4.57 -14.80
C SER A 52 11.43 -3.41 -13.89
N GLY A 53 10.73 -3.74 -12.81
CA GLY A 53 10.25 -2.82 -11.80
C GLY A 53 11.38 -2.11 -11.06
N ASP A 54 12.49 -2.79 -10.75
CA ASP A 54 13.68 -2.19 -10.14
C ASP A 54 14.28 -1.09 -11.01
N THR A 55 14.38 -1.33 -12.31
CA THR A 55 14.89 -0.32 -13.26
C THR A 55 13.99 0.91 -13.29
N ILE A 56 12.67 0.73 -13.37
CA ILE A 56 11.70 1.83 -13.38
C ILE A 56 11.71 2.57 -12.03
N GLY A 57 11.73 1.83 -10.92
CA GLY A 57 11.78 2.36 -9.56
C GLY A 57 13.03 3.21 -9.34
N SER A 58 14.19 2.77 -9.81
CA SER A 58 15.43 3.55 -9.70
C SER A 58 15.38 4.89 -10.44
N ARG A 59 14.77 4.92 -11.63
CA ARG A 59 14.57 6.16 -12.41
C ARG A 59 13.61 7.10 -11.70
N LEU A 60 12.55 6.56 -11.10
CA LEU A 60 11.63 7.33 -10.27
C LEU A 60 12.35 7.93 -9.06
N MET A 61 13.13 7.15 -8.32
CA MET A 61 13.91 7.63 -7.17
C MET A 61 14.88 8.74 -7.55
N ALA A 62 15.61 8.57 -8.67
CA ALA A 62 16.53 9.59 -9.17
C ALA A 62 15.80 10.89 -9.53
N SER A 63 14.63 10.79 -10.19
CA SER A 63 13.80 11.95 -10.53
C SER A 63 13.26 12.64 -9.28
N LEU A 64 12.76 11.88 -8.30
CA LEU A 64 12.27 12.41 -7.03
C LEU A 64 13.37 13.19 -6.32
N LYS A 65 14.58 12.63 -6.19
CA LYS A 65 15.72 13.32 -5.57
C LYS A 65 16.08 14.64 -6.26
N LYS A 66 15.94 14.70 -7.59
CA LYS A 66 16.24 15.91 -8.37
C LYS A 66 15.21 17.02 -8.18
N HIS A 67 13.94 16.66 -7.99
CA HIS A 67 12.82 17.61 -8.01
C HIS A 67 12.21 17.88 -6.63
N SER A 68 12.53 17.08 -5.62
CA SER A 68 12.00 17.27 -4.28
C SER A 68 12.61 18.52 -3.63
N PRO A 69 11.77 19.39 -3.04
CA PRO A 69 12.25 20.54 -2.25
C PRO A 69 12.82 20.12 -0.89
N PHE A 70 12.66 18.85 -0.49
CA PHE A 70 13.11 18.30 0.79
C PHE A 70 14.05 17.10 0.59
N PRO A 71 14.93 16.78 1.55
CA PRO A 71 15.64 15.51 1.61
C PRO A 71 14.67 14.32 1.51
N ILE A 72 15.08 13.24 0.86
CA ILE A 72 14.24 12.06 0.66
C ILE A 72 14.88 10.82 1.28
N ASP A 73 14.13 10.17 2.15
CA ASP A 73 14.43 8.85 2.70
C ASP A 73 13.65 7.79 1.91
N PHE A 74 14.35 6.74 1.49
CA PHE A 74 13.75 5.59 0.80
C PHE A 74 13.87 4.33 1.66
N CYS A 75 12.80 3.54 1.70
CA CYS A 75 12.78 2.24 2.36
C CYS A 75 11.86 1.28 1.59
N GLY A 76 12.09 -0.02 1.68
CA GLY A 76 11.16 -1.02 1.18
C GLY A 76 11.86 -2.16 0.46
N VAL A 77 11.35 -2.56 -0.71
CA VAL A 77 11.87 -3.72 -1.45
C VAL A 77 12.24 -3.28 -2.85
N GLY A 78 13.48 -3.53 -3.25
CA GLY A 78 14.00 -3.19 -4.56
C GLY A 78 15.17 -4.09 -4.94
N GLY A 79 15.55 -4.01 -6.22
CA GLY A 79 16.73 -4.68 -6.72
C GLY A 79 17.96 -3.79 -6.63
N ILE A 80 18.99 -4.17 -7.39
CA ILE A 80 20.31 -3.52 -7.38
C ILE A 80 20.21 -2.05 -7.81
N MET A 81 19.35 -1.71 -8.77
CA MET A 81 19.27 -0.35 -9.30
C MET A 81 18.63 0.61 -8.31
N MET A 82 17.60 0.18 -7.58
CA MET A 82 17.02 0.97 -6.48
C MET A 82 18.00 1.07 -5.31
N SER A 83 18.75 0.01 -4.99
CA SER A 83 19.79 0.07 -3.95
C SER A 83 20.88 1.09 -4.26
N LYS A 84 21.30 1.23 -5.52
CA LYS A 84 22.22 2.28 -5.96
C LYS A 84 21.66 3.70 -5.78
N GLN A 85 20.34 3.83 -5.73
CA GLN A 85 19.66 5.09 -5.41
C GLN A 85 19.44 5.28 -3.90
N GLY A 86 20.07 4.46 -3.04
CA GLY A 86 20.01 4.60 -1.59
C GLY A 86 18.76 3.99 -0.95
N LEU A 87 18.12 3.02 -1.62
CA LEU A 87 17.11 2.17 -0.97
C LEU A 87 17.78 0.99 -0.30
N GLU A 88 17.54 0.80 0.99
CA GLU A 88 17.91 -0.42 1.69
C GLU A 88 16.80 -1.45 1.51
N SER A 89 17.04 -2.47 0.67
CA SER A 89 16.03 -3.51 0.43
C SER A 89 15.90 -4.41 1.66
N LEU A 90 14.67 -4.59 2.14
CA LEU A 90 14.35 -5.45 3.29
C LEU A 90 14.73 -6.92 3.05
N PHE A 91 14.71 -7.35 1.79
CA PHE A 91 15.06 -8.69 1.34
C PHE A 91 15.33 -8.70 -0.17
N PRO A 92 15.92 -9.78 -0.72
CA PRO A 92 16.14 -9.91 -2.16
C PRO A 92 14.82 -9.86 -2.95
N ILE A 93 14.78 -9.11 -4.05
CA ILE A 93 13.55 -8.90 -4.84
C ILE A 93 12.99 -10.22 -5.40
N GLU A 94 13.85 -11.22 -5.60
CA GLU A 94 13.52 -12.57 -6.06
C GLU A 94 12.55 -13.30 -5.12
N ASP A 95 12.47 -12.88 -3.86
CA ASP A 95 11.55 -13.48 -2.88
C ASP A 95 10.08 -13.07 -3.09
N ILE A 96 9.85 -12.00 -3.84
CA ILE A 96 8.52 -11.51 -4.22
C ILE A 96 8.31 -11.46 -5.75
N ALA A 97 9.37 -11.65 -6.53
CA ALA A 97 9.31 -11.85 -7.96
C ALA A 97 8.68 -13.21 -8.26
N VAL A 98 7.45 -13.18 -8.75
CA VAL A 98 6.70 -14.40 -9.06
C VAL A 98 6.24 -14.28 -10.50
N MET A 99 6.86 -15.07 -11.38
CA MET A 99 6.58 -15.04 -12.82
C MET A 99 5.31 -15.83 -13.20
N GLY A 100 4.65 -16.50 -12.24
CA GLY A 100 3.36 -17.15 -12.48
C GLY A 100 2.64 -17.65 -11.22
N ILE A 101 1.31 -17.82 -11.31
CA ILE A 101 0.46 -18.34 -10.22
C ILE A 101 0.92 -19.74 -9.75
N TRP A 102 1.46 -20.56 -10.67
CA TRP A 102 1.90 -21.92 -10.40
C TRP A 102 3.21 -22.00 -9.61
N GLU A 103 4.14 -21.06 -9.86
CA GLU A 103 5.40 -20.93 -9.12
C GLU A 103 5.20 -20.40 -7.69
N LEU A 104 4.04 -19.77 -7.44
CA LEU A 104 3.68 -19.25 -6.13
C LEU A 104 3.35 -20.36 -5.11
N LEU A 105 2.72 -21.45 -5.54
CA LEU A 105 2.19 -22.50 -4.66
C LEU A 105 3.22 -23.07 -3.66
N PRO A 106 4.43 -23.47 -4.07
CA PRO A 106 5.44 -23.96 -3.12
C PRO A 106 5.99 -22.86 -2.19
N HIS A 107 5.89 -21.59 -2.60
CA HIS A 107 6.45 -20.45 -1.87
C HIS A 107 5.41 -19.61 -1.13
N LEU A 108 4.16 -20.06 -1.03
CA LEU A 108 3.08 -19.32 -0.36
C LEU A 108 3.42 -18.91 1.08
N ASN A 109 4.08 -19.78 1.84
CA ASN A 109 4.50 -19.47 3.20
C ASN A 109 5.55 -18.36 3.21
N LYS A 110 6.56 -18.45 2.34
CA LYS A 110 7.60 -17.43 2.19
C LYS A 110 6.99 -16.09 1.78
N PHE A 111 6.08 -16.10 0.80
CA PHE A 111 5.33 -14.92 0.37
C PHE A 111 4.56 -14.26 1.52
N ARG A 112 3.84 -15.04 2.34
CA ARG A 112 3.11 -14.51 3.52
C ARG A 112 4.05 -13.87 4.54
N VAL A 113 5.19 -14.49 4.80
CA VAL A 113 6.22 -13.95 5.70
C VAL A 113 6.78 -12.64 5.16
N ARG A 114 7.16 -12.60 3.86
CA ARG A 114 7.67 -11.38 3.22
C ARG A 114 6.63 -10.25 3.18
N LEU A 115 5.37 -10.58 2.96
CA LEU A 115 4.27 -9.63 3.02
C LEU A 115 4.14 -9.02 4.42
N LYS A 116 4.16 -9.86 5.46
CA LYS A 116 4.11 -9.41 6.86
C LYS A 116 5.31 -8.53 7.21
N GLN A 117 6.53 -8.96 6.86
CA GLN A 117 7.75 -8.18 7.06
C GLN A 117 7.68 -6.81 6.38
N THR A 118 7.20 -6.77 5.13
CA THR A 118 7.07 -5.51 4.38
C THR A 118 6.03 -4.59 5.00
N PHE A 119 4.92 -5.14 5.47
CA PHE A 119 3.90 -4.37 6.18
C PHE A 119 4.45 -3.77 7.49
N GLU A 120 5.11 -4.58 8.31
CA GLU A 120 5.70 -4.13 9.59
C GLU A 120 6.76 -3.04 9.35
N ALA A 121 7.62 -3.21 8.34
CA ALA A 121 8.60 -2.21 7.96
C ALA A 121 7.94 -0.91 7.47
N ALA A 122 6.89 -0.99 6.66
CA ALA A 122 6.14 0.19 6.20
C ALA A 122 5.49 0.93 7.37
N VAL A 123 4.91 0.20 8.33
CA VAL A 123 4.32 0.80 9.54
C VAL A 123 5.38 1.52 10.38
N LEU A 124 6.54 0.89 10.57
CA LEU A 124 7.62 1.45 11.38
C LEU A 124 8.28 2.65 10.71
N PHE A 125 8.42 2.62 9.37
CA PHE A 125 9.01 3.70 8.58
C PHE A 125 8.13 4.95 8.50
N ARG A 126 6.82 4.83 8.75
CA ARG A 126 5.84 5.94 8.64
C ARG A 126 5.96 6.76 7.36
N PRO A 127 5.80 6.12 6.18
CA PRO A 127 5.97 6.81 4.91
C PRO A 127 4.90 7.88 4.70
N HIS A 128 5.33 8.99 4.11
CA HIS A 128 4.43 9.97 3.51
C HIS A 128 3.80 9.42 2.24
N VAL A 129 4.53 8.58 1.51
CA VAL A 129 4.12 8.05 0.23
C VAL A 129 4.53 6.59 0.14
N VAL A 130 3.62 5.72 -0.30
CA VAL A 130 3.94 4.34 -0.70
C VAL A 130 3.88 4.28 -2.23
N VAL A 131 4.87 3.66 -2.86
CA VAL A 131 4.93 3.45 -4.31
C VAL A 131 5.23 1.99 -4.57
N THR A 132 4.45 1.39 -5.46
CA THR A 132 4.65 0.01 -5.87
C THR A 132 4.84 -0.08 -7.37
N VAL A 133 5.77 -0.89 -7.85
CA VAL A 133 6.12 -1.06 -9.26
C VAL A 133 6.11 -2.53 -9.63
N ASP A 134 5.27 -2.89 -10.60
CA ASP A 134 5.23 -4.21 -11.24
C ASP A 134 5.13 -5.42 -10.29
N ALA A 135 4.32 -5.31 -9.23
CA ALA A 135 4.15 -6.36 -8.22
C ALA A 135 2.68 -6.64 -7.90
N LYS A 136 1.79 -6.71 -8.90
CA LYS A 136 0.32 -6.67 -8.74
C LYS A 136 -0.21 -7.53 -7.57
N GLY A 137 0.18 -8.81 -7.49
CA GLY A 137 -0.29 -9.73 -6.45
C GLY A 137 0.23 -9.42 -5.04
N PHE A 138 1.44 -8.88 -4.94
CA PHE A 138 2.07 -8.48 -3.69
C PHE A 138 1.60 -7.09 -3.25
N SER A 139 1.72 -6.10 -4.13
CA SER A 139 1.27 -4.71 -3.92
C SER A 139 -0.18 -4.63 -3.47
N PHE A 140 -1.08 -5.37 -4.13
CA PHE A 140 -2.50 -5.32 -3.78
C PHE A 140 -2.75 -5.78 -2.34
N ARG A 141 -2.09 -6.87 -1.91
CA ARG A 141 -2.24 -7.39 -0.55
C ARG A 141 -1.59 -6.47 0.48
N LEU A 142 -0.41 -5.92 0.19
CA LEU A 142 0.28 -4.96 1.05
C LEU A 142 -0.59 -3.72 1.26
N LEU A 143 -1.08 -3.13 0.17
CA LEU A 143 -1.90 -1.92 0.24
C LEU A 143 -3.25 -2.18 0.90
N LYS A 144 -3.84 -3.36 0.71
CA LYS A 144 -5.06 -3.76 1.43
C LYS A 144 -4.81 -3.88 2.93
N GLN A 145 -3.68 -4.46 3.35
CA GLN A 145 -3.30 -4.57 4.76
C GLN A 145 -3.02 -3.20 5.36
N LEU A 146 -2.26 -2.35 4.66
CA LEU A 146 -2.03 -0.97 5.04
C LEU A 146 -3.39 -0.29 5.24
N ARG A 147 -4.27 -0.26 4.21
CA ARG A 147 -5.63 0.31 4.22
C ARG A 147 -6.50 -0.15 5.39
N SER A 148 -6.54 -1.46 5.63
CA SER A 148 -7.41 -2.02 6.67
C SER A 148 -6.93 -1.60 8.07
N ASN A 149 -5.64 -1.33 8.23
CA ASN A 149 -5.06 -0.86 9.47
C ASN A 149 -4.92 0.68 9.54
N PHE A 150 -5.43 1.44 8.55
CA PHE A 150 -5.39 2.92 8.59
C PHE A 150 -6.09 3.47 9.82
N SER A 151 -7.20 2.85 10.25
CA SER A 151 -7.94 3.27 11.43
C SER A 151 -7.17 3.08 12.75
N ILE A 152 -6.07 2.32 12.76
CA ILE A 152 -5.31 1.96 13.97
C ILE A 152 -3.90 2.57 13.95
N ILE A 153 -3.29 2.78 12.78
CA ILE A 153 -1.85 3.06 12.67
C ILE A 153 -1.54 4.51 12.27
N PHE A 154 -2.44 5.21 11.58
CA PHE A 154 -2.17 6.55 11.06
C PHE A 154 -3.34 7.51 11.28
N LEU A 155 -3.37 8.12 12.48
CA LEU A 155 -4.13 9.36 12.72
C LEU A 155 -3.43 10.61 12.14
N GLU A 156 -2.28 10.48 11.45
CA GLU A 156 -1.51 11.62 10.91
C GLU A 156 -1.02 11.49 9.44
N CYS A 157 -1.32 10.43 8.68
CA CYS A 157 -0.86 10.34 7.27
C CYS A 157 -2.03 10.10 6.30
N GLU A 158 -2.42 11.13 5.56
CA GLU A 158 -3.52 11.06 4.59
C GLU A 158 -3.11 10.53 3.20
N CYS A 159 -1.85 10.10 3.00
CA CYS A 159 -1.31 10.01 1.64
C CYS A 159 -0.99 8.59 1.20
N GLN A 160 -2.03 7.84 0.85
CA GLN A 160 -1.84 6.62 0.05
C GLN A 160 -1.87 6.94 -1.44
N LEU A 161 -0.68 7.08 -2.02
CA LEU A 161 -0.50 6.90 -3.46
C LEU A 161 -0.48 5.41 -3.77
N HIS A 162 -1.26 5.01 -4.77
CA HIS A 162 -1.15 3.71 -5.40
C HIS A 162 -0.93 3.97 -6.88
N PHE A 163 0.34 3.94 -7.32
CA PHE A 163 0.66 3.89 -8.73
C PHE A 163 0.55 2.44 -9.20
N SER A 164 -0.54 2.12 -9.90
CA SER A 164 -0.62 0.94 -10.74
C SER A 164 -0.06 1.31 -12.10
N TYR A 165 1.18 0.93 -12.40
CA TYR A 165 1.64 0.93 -13.80
C TYR A 165 1.03 -0.31 -14.47
N ALA A 166 0.01 -0.09 -15.31
CA ALA A 166 -0.47 -1.06 -16.25
C ALA A 166 0.40 -0.96 -17.51
N GLN A 167 1.34 -1.88 -17.71
CA GLN A 167 1.83 -2.11 -19.07
C GLN A 167 0.70 -2.78 -19.85
N LYS A 168 0.36 -2.16 -20.98
CA LYS A 168 -0.51 -2.69 -22.02
C LYS A 168 0.11 -4.00 -22.56
N LYS A 169 -0.79 -4.89 -22.95
CA LYS A 169 -0.60 -6.18 -23.63
C LYS A 169 0.65 -6.27 -24.51
#